data_AF-A0A9Q3JLP2-F1
#
_entry.id   AF-A0A9Q3JLP2-F1
#
_cell.length_a   1.000
_cell.length_b   1.000
_cell.length_c   1.000
_cell.angle_alpha   90.00
_cell.angle_beta   90.00
_cell.angle_gamma   90.00
#
_symmetry.space_group_name_H-M   'P 1'
#
loop_
_entity.id
_entity.type
_entity.pdbx_description
1 polymer ?
#
loop_
_entity_poly.entity_id
_entity_poly.type
_entity_poly.pdbx_seq_one_letter_code
_entity_poly.pdbx_strand_id
1 'polypeptide(L)'
;MPIEGIKFSSASQDMHPFGIFEAAMVFPHPAGIIRLKVEFVVINNCASQHFILGHDYLNIYGNDINNHKDRYFIIGENKRQKFGFPLEKREITVIRQLKNVHQEKFVSDQDAFASDNEPRGTIKGHEVDIIPNVERPYPPLLQRPAYPASPRARESLESHINELIKLRVLRTVGHNEVEVTTPLIITWHNDKLRMVGDFRALNTNTIPDRYSIPRIHETLTQL
;
A
#
# COMPACT_ATOMS: atom_id res chain seq x y z
N MET A 1 11.98 -26.54 12.82
CA MET A 1 11.89 -26.12 14.26
C MET A 1 10.42 -25.84 14.65
N PRO A 2 9.98 -25.91 15.92
CA PRO A 2 8.68 -25.38 16.29
C PRO A 2 8.68 -23.86 16.08
N ILE A 3 7.67 -23.35 15.36
CA ILE A 3 7.51 -21.90 15.05
C ILE A 3 7.06 -21.12 16.31
N GLU A 4 6.73 -21.82 17.39
CA GLU A 4 6.24 -21.24 18.64
C GLU A 4 7.30 -20.29 19.24
N GLY A 5 7.00 -18.99 19.20
CA GLY A 5 7.83 -17.93 19.77
C GLY A 5 8.61 -17.08 18.76
N ILE A 6 8.63 -17.45 17.47
CA ILE A 6 9.33 -16.65 16.44
C ILE A 6 8.37 -15.58 15.89
N LYS A 7 8.66 -14.31 16.17
CA LYS A 7 7.94 -13.17 15.59
C LYS A 7 8.55 -12.81 14.24
N PHE A 8 7.73 -12.82 13.19
CA PHE A 8 8.10 -12.36 11.86
C PHE A 8 7.52 -10.96 11.65
N SER A 9 8.32 -10.01 11.17
CA SER A 9 7.85 -8.65 10.85
C SER A 9 8.46 -8.18 9.53
N SER A 10 7.69 -7.49 8.70
CA SER A 10 8.17 -6.87 7.46
C SER A 10 7.71 -5.42 7.39
N ALA A 11 8.66 -4.48 7.29
CA ALA A 11 8.44 -3.06 7.00
C ALA A 11 7.23 -2.44 7.74
N SER A 12 7.06 -2.76 9.03
CA SER A 12 6.01 -2.28 9.97
C SER A 12 4.73 -3.13 10.08
N GLN A 13 4.65 -4.31 9.45
CA GLN A 13 3.55 -5.25 9.65
C GLN A 13 4.03 -6.56 10.28
N ASP A 14 3.27 -7.05 11.25
CA ASP A 14 3.44 -8.39 11.81
C ASP A 14 3.06 -9.42 10.75
N MET A 15 3.95 -10.37 10.48
CA MET A 15 3.70 -11.48 9.56
C MET A 15 3.20 -12.66 10.37
N HIS A 16 2.02 -13.21 10.01
CA HIS A 16 1.46 -14.34 10.74
C HIS A 16 1.90 -15.66 10.08
N PRO A 17 2.75 -16.44 10.77
CA PRO A 17 3.15 -17.74 10.27
C PRO A 17 1.95 -18.69 10.27
N PHE A 18 1.75 -19.37 9.15
CA PHE A 18 0.71 -20.37 8.93
C PHE A 18 1.25 -21.79 9.12
N GLY A 19 2.50 -22.04 8.72
CA GLY A 19 3.13 -23.35 8.83
C GLY A 19 4.54 -23.37 8.24
N ILE A 20 5.16 -24.56 8.26
CA ILE A 20 6.44 -24.80 7.59
C ILE A 20 6.21 -25.72 6.38
N PHE A 21 6.88 -25.38 5.29
CA PHE A 21 6.99 -26.19 4.09
C PHE A 21 8.44 -26.60 3.88
N GLU A 22 8.72 -27.91 3.91
CA GLU A 22 10.04 -28.45 3.61
C GLU A 22 10.19 -28.70 2.12
N ALA A 23 11.23 -28.15 1.51
CA ALA A 23 11.57 -28.42 0.11
C ALA A 23 13.06 -28.69 -0.06
N ALA A 24 13.38 -29.67 -0.92
CA ALA A 24 14.73 -29.86 -1.40
C ALA A 24 14.98 -28.92 -2.60
N MET A 25 15.89 -27.97 -2.44
CA MET A 25 16.41 -27.14 -3.51
C MET A 25 17.65 -27.80 -4.11
N VAL A 26 17.66 -27.94 -5.43
CA VAL A 26 18.77 -28.56 -6.16
C VAL A 26 19.41 -27.52 -7.06
N PHE A 27 20.66 -27.18 -6.76
CA PHE A 27 21.45 -26.21 -7.49
C PHE A 27 22.51 -26.93 -8.32
N PRO A 28 22.51 -26.76 -9.65
CA PRO A 28 23.58 -27.29 -10.48
C PRO A 28 24.84 -26.43 -10.29
N HIS A 29 25.98 -27.06 -10.00
CA HIS A 29 27.27 -26.39 -9.83
C HIS A 29 28.33 -27.05 -10.74
N PRO A 30 29.33 -26.32 -11.24
CA PRO A 30 30.38 -26.91 -12.10
C PRO A 30 31.14 -28.07 -11.46
N ALA A 31 31.23 -28.12 -10.13
CA ALA A 31 31.86 -29.19 -9.36
C ALA A 31 30.88 -30.30 -8.88
N GLY A 32 29.60 -30.24 -9.24
CA GLY A 32 28.59 -31.22 -8.82
C GLY A 32 27.19 -30.65 -8.64
N ILE A 33 26.29 -31.41 -8.01
CA ILE A 33 24.93 -30.93 -7.71
C ILE A 33 24.86 -30.62 -6.21
N ILE A 34 24.55 -29.39 -5.86
CA ILE A 34 24.31 -28.98 -4.47
C ILE A 34 22.83 -29.23 -4.17
N ARG A 35 22.53 -29.99 -3.11
CA ARG A 35 21.16 -30.24 -2.63
C ARG A 35 21.01 -29.61 -1.26
N LEU A 36 20.20 -28.56 -1.16
CA LEU A 36 19.86 -27.91 0.11
C LEU A 36 18.46 -28.35 0.54
N LYS A 37 18.34 -28.91 1.74
CA LYS A 37 17.04 -29.08 2.38
C LYS A 37 16.68 -27.76 3.05
N VAL A 38 15.62 -27.11 2.59
CA VAL A 38 15.21 -25.77 3.04
C VAL A 38 13.82 -25.86 3.69
N GLU A 39 13.67 -25.26 4.86
CA GLU A 39 12.40 -25.04 5.53
C GLU A 39 11.91 -23.62 5.19
N PHE A 40 10.77 -23.52 4.51
CA PHE A 40 10.08 -22.26 4.25
C PHE A 40 9.00 -22.03 5.29
N VAL A 41 8.93 -20.83 5.85
CA VAL A 41 7.79 -20.42 6.68
C VAL A 41 6.72 -19.85 5.75
N VAL A 42 5.54 -20.47 5.76
CA VAL A 42 4.38 -20.01 5.01
C VAL A 42 3.73 -18.89 5.83
N ILE A 43 3.51 -17.73 5.21
CA ILE A 43 2.95 -16.55 5.87
C ILE A 43 1.59 -16.25 5.24
N ASN A 44 0.53 -16.17 6.04
CA ASN A 44 -0.84 -16.05 5.51
C ASN A 44 -1.18 -14.62 5.02
N ASN A 45 -0.54 -13.60 5.57
CA ASN A 45 -0.79 -12.19 5.31
C ASN A 45 0.34 -11.54 4.51
N CYS A 46 1.07 -12.36 3.74
CA CYS A 46 2.06 -11.89 2.79
C CYS A 46 1.42 -11.83 1.39
N ALA A 47 1.49 -10.66 0.74
CA ALA A 47 1.01 -10.50 -0.63
C ALA A 47 1.89 -11.21 -1.68
N SER A 48 3.12 -11.62 -1.31
CA SER A 48 4.04 -12.27 -2.24
C SER A 48 3.60 -13.71 -2.53
N GLN A 49 3.35 -14.01 -3.81
CA GLN A 49 3.18 -15.37 -4.31
C GLN A 49 4.52 -16.06 -4.64
N HIS A 50 5.65 -15.40 -4.35
CA HIS A 50 6.99 -15.89 -4.67
C HIS A 50 7.69 -16.43 -3.42
N PHE A 51 8.52 -17.45 -3.60
CA PHE A 51 9.46 -17.89 -2.57
C PHE A 51 10.56 -16.84 -2.42
N ILE A 52 10.67 -16.28 -1.22
CA ILE A 52 11.78 -15.38 -0.86
C ILE A 52 12.81 -16.23 -0.13
N LEU A 53 14.00 -16.35 -0.72
CA LEU A 53 15.14 -16.99 -0.08
C LEU A 53 16.14 -15.89 0.26
N GLY A 54 16.39 -15.70 1.56
CA GLY A 54 17.30 -14.66 2.04
C GLY A 54 18.72 -14.90 1.51
N HIS A 55 19.35 -13.83 1.02
CA HIS A 55 20.74 -13.88 0.55
C HIS A 55 21.71 -14.33 1.66
N ASP A 56 21.47 -13.90 2.90
CA ASP A 56 22.29 -14.29 4.06
C ASP A 56 22.24 -15.80 4.32
N TYR A 57 21.07 -16.42 4.16
CA TYR A 57 20.91 -17.87 4.30
C TYR A 57 21.70 -18.62 3.22
N LEU A 58 21.69 -18.11 1.99
CA LEU A 58 22.41 -18.70 0.86
C LEU A 58 23.94 -18.56 1.00
N ASN A 59 24.40 -17.41 1.51
CA ASN A 59 25.82 -17.15 1.76
C ASN A 59 26.42 -18.10 2.81
N ILE A 60 25.65 -18.49 3.83
CA ILE A 60 26.10 -19.49 4.83
C ILE A 60 26.48 -20.82 4.14
N TYR A 61 25.81 -21.16 3.05
CA TYR A 61 26.09 -22.36 2.26
C TYR A 61 27.01 -22.10 1.04
N GLY A 62 27.66 -20.93 0.98
CA GLY A 62 28.58 -20.55 -0.09
C GLY A 62 27.92 -20.27 -1.45
N ASN A 63 26.61 -20.01 -1.48
CA ASN A 63 25.88 -19.74 -2.71
C ASN A 63 25.63 -18.23 -2.84
N ASP A 64 26.45 -17.54 -3.64
CA ASP A 64 26.16 -16.16 -4.04
C ASP A 64 25.15 -16.17 -5.19
N ILE A 65 23.89 -15.82 -4.90
CA ILE A 65 22.84 -15.73 -5.91
C ILE A 65 22.62 -14.27 -6.31
N ASN A 66 23.05 -13.94 -7.53
CA ASN A 66 22.85 -12.62 -8.11
C ASN A 66 21.57 -12.61 -8.94
N ASN A 67 20.62 -11.74 -8.55
CA ASN A 67 19.36 -11.56 -9.26
C ASN A 67 19.61 -10.78 -10.56
N HIS A 68 19.27 -11.37 -11.70
CA HIS A 68 19.36 -10.68 -12.99
C HIS A 68 18.01 -10.04 -13.35
N LYS A 69 17.98 -9.09 -14.29
CA LYS A 69 16.74 -8.42 -14.75
C LYS A 69 15.69 -9.35 -15.38
N ASP A 70 16.05 -10.60 -15.64
CA ASP A 70 15.22 -11.60 -16.28
C ASP A 70 14.91 -12.72 -15.27
N ARG A 71 13.96 -13.62 -15.56
CA ARG A 71 13.58 -14.76 -14.68
C ARG A 71 14.64 -15.88 -14.60
N TYR A 72 15.91 -15.52 -14.45
CA TYR A 72 17.00 -16.42 -14.15
C TYR A 72 17.92 -15.83 -13.09
N PHE A 73 18.59 -16.71 -12.37
CA PHE A 73 19.60 -16.36 -11.39
C PHE A 73 20.95 -17.00 -11.74
N ILE A 74 22.02 -16.40 -11.23
CA ILE A 74 23.41 -16.84 -11.41
C ILE A 74 23.90 -17.33 -10.05
N ILE A 75 24.60 -18.46 -10.02
CA ILE A 75 25.18 -19.04 -8.80
C ILE A 75 26.70 -18.83 -8.86
N GLY A 76 27.25 -18.11 -7.87
CA GLY A 76 28.67 -17.78 -7.78
C GLY A 76 29.13 -16.72 -8.79
N GLU A 77 30.44 -16.64 -9.01
CA GLU A 77 31.07 -15.62 -9.87
C GLU A 77 30.88 -15.86 -11.37
N ASN A 78 30.41 -17.05 -11.77
CA ASN A 78 30.32 -17.43 -13.18
C ASN A 78 29.05 -16.88 -13.86
N LYS A 79 29.15 -15.63 -14.33
CA LYS A 79 28.06 -14.90 -14.99
C LYS A 79 27.49 -15.53 -16.28
N ARG A 80 28.09 -16.61 -16.78
CA ARG A 80 27.65 -17.28 -18.03
C ARG A 80 26.58 -18.33 -17.79
N GLN A 81 26.49 -18.91 -16.59
CA GLN A 81 25.54 -20.00 -16.31
C GLN A 81 24.27 -19.45 -15.66
N LYS A 82 23.14 -19.61 -16.35
CA LYS A 82 21.83 -19.08 -15.96
C LYS A 82 20.90 -20.21 -15.57
N PHE A 83 20.22 -20.07 -14.44
CA PHE A 83 19.27 -21.06 -13.93
C PHE A 83 17.87 -20.47 -13.84
N GLY A 84 16.86 -21.22 -14.32
CA GLY A 84 15.45 -20.83 -14.28
C GLY A 84 14.63 -21.84 -13.48
N PHE A 85 13.47 -21.42 -12.98
CA PHE A 85 12.53 -22.33 -12.31
C PHE A 85 11.77 -23.17 -13.34
N PRO A 86 11.55 -24.47 -13.08
CA PRO A 86 10.68 -25.29 -13.93
C PRO A 86 9.25 -24.74 -13.91
N LEU A 87 8.64 -24.62 -15.10
CA LEU A 87 7.32 -24.00 -15.31
C LEU A 87 6.14 -24.88 -14.88
N GLU A 88 6.39 -26.09 -14.38
CA GLU A 88 5.33 -27.02 -13.99
C GLU A 88 4.75 -26.67 -12.62
N LYS A 89 3.48 -26.24 -12.61
CA LYS A 89 2.69 -26.06 -11.39
C LYS A 89 2.50 -27.42 -10.73
N ARG A 90 3.06 -27.62 -9.54
CA ARG A 90 2.70 -28.72 -8.64
C ARG A 90 1.74 -28.20 -7.59
N GLU A 91 0.63 -28.92 -7.37
CA GLU A 91 -0.28 -28.64 -6.25
C GLU A 91 0.44 -28.88 -4.92
N ILE A 92 0.25 -27.97 -3.97
CA ILE A 92 0.90 -28.00 -2.66
C ILE A 92 -0.08 -28.58 -1.65
N THR A 93 0.28 -29.70 -1.00
CA THR A 93 -0.49 -30.30 0.08
C THR A 93 -0.03 -29.75 1.43
N VAL A 94 -0.89 -29.02 2.14
CA VAL A 94 -0.61 -28.50 3.49
C VAL A 94 -0.80 -29.63 4.53
N ILE A 95 0.27 -30.00 5.23
CA ILE A 95 0.30 -31.21 6.09
C ILE A 95 -0.21 -30.95 7.52
N ARG A 96 -0.33 -29.70 7.98
CA ARG A 96 -0.86 -29.37 9.31
C ARG A 96 -1.45 -27.97 9.37
N GLN A 97 -2.75 -27.86 9.66
CA GLN A 97 -3.41 -26.59 9.98
C GLN A 97 -3.31 -26.31 11.48
N LEU A 98 -2.66 -25.20 11.85
CA LEU A 98 -2.77 -24.64 13.19
C LEU A 98 -4.05 -23.79 13.25
N LYS A 99 -5.02 -24.18 14.08
CA LYS A 99 -6.23 -23.38 14.33
C LYS A 99 -5.82 -22.16 15.17
N ASN A 100 -5.94 -20.96 14.61
CA ASN A 100 -5.45 -19.71 15.20
C ASN A 100 -6.60 -18.83 15.71
N VAL A 101 -6.49 -18.44 16.99
CA VAL A 101 -7.33 -17.50 17.75
C VAL A 101 -7.49 -16.12 17.08
N HIS A 102 -6.58 -15.74 16.18
CA HIS A 102 -6.64 -14.47 15.44
C HIS A 102 -7.68 -14.44 14.31
N GLN A 103 -8.10 -15.60 13.78
CA GLN A 103 -9.20 -15.62 12.79
C GLN A 103 -10.51 -15.16 13.43
N GLU A 104 -10.75 -15.46 14.70
CA GLU A 104 -11.99 -15.06 15.39
C GLU A 104 -12.12 -13.55 15.53
N LYS A 105 -11.00 -12.82 15.78
CA LYS A 105 -11.00 -11.36 15.96
C LYS A 105 -11.08 -10.58 14.64
N PHE A 106 -10.50 -11.12 13.56
CA PHE A 106 -10.64 -10.53 12.22
C PHE A 106 -12.06 -10.76 11.69
N VAL A 107 -12.71 -11.87 12.04
CA VAL A 107 -14.11 -12.16 11.70
C VAL A 107 -15.08 -11.30 12.53
N SER A 108 -14.74 -10.97 13.79
CA SER A 108 -15.63 -10.15 14.63
C SER A 108 -15.67 -8.67 14.23
N ASP A 109 -14.55 -8.12 13.74
CA ASP A 109 -14.40 -6.68 13.45
C ASP A 109 -14.05 -6.40 11.97
N GLN A 110 -14.62 -7.16 11.02
CA GLN A 110 -14.33 -6.97 9.58
C GLN A 110 -14.57 -5.53 9.11
N ASP A 111 -15.59 -4.87 9.65
CA ASP A 111 -15.95 -3.49 9.31
C ASP A 111 -14.95 -2.44 9.80
N ALA A 112 -14.04 -2.80 10.72
CA ALA A 112 -12.97 -1.92 11.18
C ALA A 112 -11.83 -1.78 10.17
N PHE A 113 -11.79 -2.66 9.15
CA PHE A 113 -10.72 -2.70 8.14
C PHE A 113 -11.20 -2.19 6.79
N ALA A 114 -10.35 -1.44 6.10
CA ALA A 114 -10.61 -1.01 4.73
C ALA A 114 -10.65 -2.22 3.79
N SER A 115 -11.66 -2.29 2.92
CA SER A 115 -11.80 -3.33 1.89
C SER A 115 -11.53 -2.77 0.50
N ASP A 116 -11.36 -3.64 -0.51
CA ASP A 116 -11.18 -3.19 -1.90
C ASP A 116 -12.41 -2.42 -2.45
N ASN A 117 -13.60 -2.72 -1.92
CA ASN A 117 -14.86 -2.09 -2.33
C ASN A 117 -15.14 -0.81 -1.53
N GLU A 118 -14.76 -0.78 -0.26
CA GLU A 118 -14.89 0.38 0.63
C GLU A 118 -13.53 0.66 1.29
N PRO A 119 -12.58 1.23 0.53
CA PRO A 119 -11.25 1.52 1.06
C PRO A 119 -11.26 2.68 2.07
N ARG A 120 -12.39 3.36 2.24
CA ARG A 120 -12.54 4.55 3.08
C ARG A 120 -13.73 4.36 4.01
N GLY A 121 -13.50 4.50 5.30
CA GLY A 121 -14.57 4.60 6.30
C GLY A 121 -15.36 5.89 6.11
N THR A 122 -16.66 5.84 6.38
CA THR A 122 -17.56 7.01 6.38
C THR A 122 -18.16 7.18 7.76
N ILE A 123 -17.99 8.37 8.35
CA ILE A 123 -18.64 8.73 9.61
C ILE A 123 -20.00 9.34 9.27
N LYS A 124 -21.08 8.73 9.75
CA LYS A 124 -22.45 9.24 9.56
C LYS A 124 -22.84 10.14 10.74
N GLY A 125 -23.49 11.27 10.47
CA GLY A 125 -24.01 12.18 11.50
C GLY A 125 -23.01 13.17 12.09
N HIS A 126 -21.78 13.20 11.59
CA HIS A 126 -20.75 14.18 11.97
C HIS A 126 -20.31 14.99 10.74
N GLU A 127 -21.28 15.63 10.09
CA GLU A 127 -21.00 16.56 8.99
C GLU A 127 -20.28 17.79 9.52
N VAL A 128 -19.32 18.29 8.75
CA VAL A 128 -18.47 19.42 9.15
C VAL A 128 -18.94 20.67 8.40
N ASP A 129 -19.42 21.65 9.16
CA ASP A 129 -19.76 22.97 8.64
C ASP A 129 -18.50 23.83 8.51
N ILE A 130 -18.20 24.26 7.29
CA ILE A 130 -17.16 25.24 7.02
C ILE A 130 -17.81 26.62 6.98
N ILE A 131 -17.55 27.45 7.99
CA ILE A 131 -18.15 28.77 8.14
C ILE A 131 -17.21 29.84 7.55
N PRO A 132 -17.62 30.55 6.48
CA PRO A 132 -16.87 31.69 5.98
C PRO A 132 -16.87 32.85 6.98
N ASN A 133 -15.80 33.64 7.01
CA ASN A 133 -15.72 34.88 7.79
C ASN A 133 -16.17 36.13 6.98
N VAL A 134 -16.68 35.91 5.77
CA VAL A 134 -17.19 36.93 4.84
C VAL A 134 -18.64 36.64 4.49
N GLU A 135 -19.43 37.70 4.35
CA GLU A 135 -20.84 37.59 3.92
C GLU A 135 -20.97 37.56 2.40
N ARG A 136 -22.15 37.14 1.91
CA ARG A 136 -22.47 37.17 0.49
C ARG A 136 -22.76 38.60 0.03
N PRO A 137 -22.40 38.98 -1.22
CA PRO A 137 -21.75 38.14 -2.22
C PRO A 137 -20.27 37.90 -1.90
N TYR A 138 -19.80 36.68 -2.14
CA TYR A 138 -18.42 36.31 -1.86
C TYR A 138 -17.43 37.09 -2.73
N PRO A 139 -16.21 37.38 -2.20
CA PRO A 139 -15.21 38.10 -2.96
C PRO A 139 -14.75 37.30 -4.19
N PRO A 140 -14.30 37.96 -5.27
CA PRO A 140 -13.81 37.28 -6.49
C PRO A 140 -12.68 36.29 -6.23
N LEU A 141 -11.91 36.46 -5.13
CA LEU A 141 -10.88 35.51 -4.71
C LEU A 141 -11.42 34.12 -4.36
N LEU A 142 -12.72 34.00 -4.04
CA LEU A 142 -13.40 32.72 -3.82
C LEU A 142 -14.03 32.16 -5.11
N GLN A 143 -13.95 32.87 -6.25
CA GLN A 143 -14.49 32.45 -7.54
C GLN A 143 -13.37 32.35 -8.58
N ARG A 144 -12.35 31.55 -8.27
CA ARG A 144 -11.16 31.45 -9.11
C ARG A 144 -11.39 30.49 -10.28
N PRO A 145 -10.98 30.87 -11.51
CA PRO A 145 -11.07 29.99 -12.67
C PRO A 145 -10.07 28.84 -12.56
N ALA A 146 -10.36 27.72 -13.23
CA ALA A 146 -9.46 26.59 -13.31
C ALA A 146 -8.15 26.97 -14.03
N TYR A 147 -7.03 26.42 -13.56
CA TYR A 147 -5.75 26.59 -14.25
C TYR A 147 -5.73 25.79 -15.56
N PRO A 148 -5.08 26.30 -16.61
CA PRO A 148 -4.87 25.55 -17.84
C PRO A 148 -4.10 24.24 -17.57
N ALA A 149 -4.57 23.14 -18.15
CA ALA A 149 -3.92 21.83 -18.05
C ALA A 149 -3.50 21.32 -19.45
N SER A 150 -2.36 20.61 -19.52
CA SER A 150 -1.93 19.94 -20.75
C SER A 150 -2.85 18.76 -21.09
N PRO A 151 -2.87 18.28 -22.35
CA PRO A 151 -3.70 17.13 -22.74
C PRO A 151 -3.47 15.88 -21.88
N ARG A 152 -2.20 15.50 -21.68
CA ARG A 152 -1.82 14.39 -20.78
C ARG A 152 -2.32 14.57 -19.35
N ALA A 153 -2.28 15.80 -18.85
CA ALA A 153 -2.74 16.12 -17.51
C ALA A 153 -4.27 16.04 -17.41
N ARG A 154 -5.01 16.45 -18.44
CA ARG A 154 -6.47 16.31 -18.52
C ARG A 154 -6.92 14.86 -18.50
N GLU A 155 -6.33 14.00 -19.33
CA GLU A 155 -6.67 12.56 -19.38
C GLU A 155 -6.45 11.89 -18.02
N SER A 156 -5.32 12.16 -17.38
CA SER A 156 -5.00 11.62 -16.06
C SER A 156 -5.92 12.18 -14.97
N LEU A 157 -6.30 13.46 -15.07
CA LEU A 157 -7.23 14.11 -14.16
C LEU A 157 -8.64 13.53 -14.27
N GLU A 158 -9.14 13.33 -15.49
CA GLU A 158 -10.45 12.73 -15.74
C GLU A 158 -10.55 11.32 -15.17
N SER A 159 -9.53 10.48 -15.37
CA SER A 159 -9.46 9.14 -14.77
C SER A 159 -9.57 9.19 -13.25
N HIS A 160 -8.82 10.09 -12.61
CA HIS A 160 -8.82 10.24 -11.15
C HIS A 160 -10.14 10.82 -10.61
N ILE A 161 -10.74 11.79 -11.30
CA ILE A 161 -12.05 12.34 -10.94
C ILE A 161 -13.13 11.26 -11.02
N ASN A 162 -13.13 10.45 -12.08
CA ASN A 162 -14.09 9.36 -12.23
C ASN A 162 -13.98 8.31 -11.12
N GLU A 163 -12.75 8.00 -10.69
CA GLU A 163 -12.50 7.13 -9.54
C GLU A 163 -13.09 7.73 -8.25
N LEU A 164 -12.87 9.02 -7.99
CA LEU A 164 -13.41 9.70 -6.81
C LEU A 164 -14.93 9.82 -6.83
N ILE A 165 -15.56 9.95 -8.00
CA ILE A 165 -17.02 9.90 -8.16
C ILE A 165 -17.53 8.49 -7.85
N LYS A 166 -16.86 7.44 -8.36
CA LYS A 166 -17.21 6.03 -8.07
C LYS A 166 -17.13 5.73 -6.58
N LEU A 167 -16.11 6.28 -5.91
CA LEU A 167 -15.92 6.17 -4.45
C LEU A 167 -16.85 7.10 -3.63
N ARG A 168 -17.76 7.84 -4.28
CA ARG A 168 -18.67 8.81 -3.64
C ARG A 168 -17.98 9.90 -2.82
N VAL A 169 -16.71 10.19 -3.12
CA VAL A 169 -15.94 11.29 -2.52
C VAL A 169 -16.28 12.62 -3.21
N LEU A 170 -16.52 12.58 -4.52
CA LEU A 170 -16.93 13.73 -5.32
C LEU A 170 -18.33 13.53 -5.89
N ARG A 171 -19.06 14.64 -6.07
CA ARG A 171 -20.32 14.69 -6.81
C ARG A 171 -20.26 15.78 -7.88
N THR A 172 -20.99 15.60 -8.97
CA THR A 172 -21.21 16.66 -9.95
C THR A 172 -22.23 17.66 -9.39
N VAL A 173 -21.99 18.94 -9.67
CA VAL A 173 -22.80 20.08 -9.22
C VAL A 173 -23.09 20.99 -10.41
N GLY A 174 -24.29 21.57 -10.45
CA GLY A 174 -24.66 22.54 -11.47
C GLY A 174 -23.86 23.84 -11.35
N HIS A 175 -23.67 24.56 -12.46
CA HIS A 175 -22.95 25.84 -12.47
C HIS A 175 -23.57 26.87 -11.51
N ASN A 176 -24.91 26.87 -11.40
CA ASN A 176 -25.65 27.82 -10.57
C ASN A 176 -25.74 27.40 -9.09
N GLU A 177 -25.26 26.20 -8.73
CA GLU A 177 -25.27 25.70 -7.35
C GLU A 177 -24.01 26.06 -6.58
N VAL A 178 -22.99 26.61 -7.25
CA VAL A 178 -21.66 26.82 -6.70
C VAL A 178 -21.32 28.30 -6.70
N GLU A 179 -21.18 28.87 -5.50
CA GLU A 179 -20.76 30.27 -5.32
C GLU A 179 -19.26 30.41 -5.04
N VAL A 180 -18.57 29.29 -4.78
CA VAL A 180 -17.14 29.21 -4.42
C VAL A 180 -16.43 28.19 -5.30
N THR A 181 -15.38 28.60 -6.01
CA THR A 181 -14.57 27.74 -6.86
C THR A 181 -13.09 27.84 -6.50
N THR A 182 -12.46 26.68 -6.35
CA THR A 182 -11.02 26.56 -6.07
C THR A 182 -10.33 25.82 -7.22
N PRO A 183 -9.27 26.36 -7.81
CA PRO A 183 -8.57 25.71 -8.90
C PRO A 183 -7.76 24.53 -8.38
N LEU A 184 -7.56 23.55 -9.25
CA LEU A 184 -6.73 22.38 -8.99
C LEU A 184 -5.33 22.59 -9.57
N ILE A 185 -4.33 22.24 -8.75
CA ILE A 185 -2.92 22.14 -9.12
C ILE A 185 -2.60 20.67 -9.30
N ILE A 186 -1.84 20.37 -10.36
CA ILE A 186 -1.41 19.03 -10.69
C ILE A 186 0.07 18.89 -10.33
N THR A 187 0.38 17.82 -9.60
CA THR A 187 1.75 17.46 -9.26
C THR A 187 2.01 16.02 -9.65
N TRP A 188 3.23 15.72 -10.07
CA TRP A 188 3.64 14.38 -10.49
C TRP A 188 4.63 13.80 -9.48
N HIS A 189 4.44 12.54 -9.12
CA HIS A 189 5.37 11.82 -8.26
C HIS A 189 5.41 10.34 -8.66
N ASN A 190 6.59 9.82 -9.01
CA ASN A 190 6.77 8.46 -9.52
C ASN A 190 5.77 8.11 -10.64
N ASP A 191 5.66 9.00 -11.63
CA ASP A 191 4.71 8.91 -12.77
C ASP A 191 3.22 8.85 -12.41
N LYS A 192 2.86 9.01 -11.13
CA LYS A 192 1.48 9.13 -10.67
C LYS A 192 1.12 10.59 -10.49
N LEU A 193 -0.05 10.96 -11.01
CA LEU A 193 -0.64 12.28 -10.84
C LEU A 193 -1.26 12.41 -9.44
N ARG A 194 -1.03 13.55 -8.80
CA ARG A 194 -1.67 13.97 -7.56
C ARG A 194 -2.42 15.28 -7.79
N MET A 195 -3.72 15.27 -7.53
CA MET A 195 -4.59 16.44 -7.54
C MET A 195 -4.45 17.20 -6.21
N VAL A 196 -4.22 18.51 -6.27
CA VAL A 196 -4.08 19.37 -5.09
C VAL A 196 -4.98 20.60 -5.26
N GLY A 197 -5.95 20.81 -4.38
CA GLY A 197 -6.77 22.02 -4.40
C GLY A 197 -6.03 23.23 -3.84
N ASP A 198 -6.08 24.38 -4.52
CA ASP A 198 -5.50 25.63 -4.06
C ASP A 198 -6.42 26.36 -3.06
N PHE A 199 -6.59 25.78 -1.86
CA PHE A 199 -7.51 26.30 -0.85
C PHE A 199 -7.01 27.54 -0.10
N ARG A 200 -5.92 28.18 -0.51
CA ARG A 200 -5.35 29.34 0.20
C ARG A 200 -6.36 30.48 0.36
N ALA A 201 -7.11 30.79 -0.70
CA ALA A 201 -8.13 31.83 -0.66
C ALA A 201 -9.29 31.43 0.27
N LEU A 202 -9.73 30.17 0.22
CA LEU A 202 -10.77 29.66 1.11
C LEU A 202 -10.33 29.74 2.57
N ASN A 203 -9.14 29.24 2.90
CA ASN A 203 -8.60 29.21 4.27
C ASN A 203 -8.50 30.61 4.91
N THR A 204 -8.11 31.63 4.14
CA THR A 204 -8.07 33.02 4.63
C THR A 204 -9.47 33.58 4.92
N ASN A 205 -10.48 33.08 4.21
CA ASN A 205 -11.87 33.54 4.29
C ASN A 205 -12.77 32.59 5.12
N THR A 206 -12.18 31.71 5.93
CA THR A 206 -12.91 30.80 6.83
C THR A 206 -12.55 31.08 8.28
N ILE A 207 -13.51 30.91 9.19
CA ILE A 207 -13.27 31.03 10.62
C ILE A 207 -12.34 29.87 11.04
N PRO A 208 -11.19 30.14 11.68
CA PRO A 208 -10.27 29.09 12.09
C PRO A 208 -10.86 28.25 13.21
N ASP A 209 -10.77 26.93 13.06
CA ASP A 209 -11.06 26.01 14.15
C ASP A 209 -10.02 26.16 15.26
N ARG A 210 -10.48 26.21 16.51
CA ARG A 210 -9.63 26.43 17.71
C ARG A 210 -9.33 25.16 18.49
N TYR A 211 -9.69 23.99 17.96
CA TYR A 211 -9.29 22.71 18.55
C TYR A 211 -7.87 22.33 18.11
N SER A 212 -6.86 22.72 18.88
CA SER A 212 -5.48 22.31 18.62
C SER A 212 -5.32 20.81 18.87
N ILE A 213 -4.88 20.08 17.85
CA ILE A 213 -4.39 18.71 18.01
C ILE A 213 -3.15 18.76 18.91
N PRO A 214 -3.10 17.97 20.01
CA PRO A 214 -1.96 17.96 20.92
C PRO A 214 -0.69 17.58 20.17
N ARG A 215 0.44 18.16 20.58
CA ARG A 215 1.73 17.78 19.99
C ARG A 215 2.10 16.37 20.42
N ILE A 216 2.86 15.67 19.58
CA ILE A 216 3.26 14.27 19.84
C ILE A 216 3.86 14.09 21.24
N HIS A 217 4.70 15.02 21.70
CA HIS A 217 5.30 14.94 23.03
C HIS A 217 4.29 15.12 24.18
N GLU A 218 3.26 15.96 24.00
CA GLU A 218 2.19 16.18 24.97
C GLU A 218 1.33 14.91 25.11
N THR A 219 1.06 14.23 23.99
CA THR A 219 0.30 12.97 23.99
C THR A 219 1.09 11.82 24.61
N LEU A 220 2.39 11.71 24.32
CA LEU A 220 3.23 10.61 24.80
C LEU A 220 3.60 10.71 26.29
N THR A 221 3.50 11.89 26.90
CA THR A 221 3.79 12.11 28.33
C THR A 221 2.58 11.90 29.24
N GLN A 222 1.39 11.66 28.68
CA GLN A 222 0.16 11.36 29.41
C GLN A 222 -0.17 9.85 29.50
N LEU A 223 0.73 8.98 29.00
CA LEU A 223 0.70 7.52 29.15
C LEU A 223 1.58 7.09 30.33
#